data_AF-A0A429BZD4-F1
#
_entry.id   AF-A0A429BZD4-F1
#
_cell.length_a   1.000
_cell.length_b   1.000
_cell.length_c   1.000
_cell.angle_alpha   90.00
_cell.angle_beta   90.00
_cell.angle_gamma   90.00
#
_symmetry.space_group_name_H-M   'P 1'
#
loop_
_entity.id
_entity.type
_entity.pdbx_description
1 polymer ?
#
loop_
_entity_poly.entity_id
_entity_poly.type
_entity_poly.pdbx_seq_one_letter_code
_entity_poly.pdbx_strand_id
1 'polypeptide(L)'
;MARLHDIVIDCARPAATARFWAAALDGYAVAPYDDAELARLRARGIEDPEDDPTVLVEPVGGGPRLWCQLVPEPKRGKNRLHLDLVSADPESEIARLTALGATVRTRHADHWVLADPDDNEFCLFPTSS
;
A
#
# COMPACT_ATOMS: atom_id res chain seq x y z
N MET A 1 -18.31 -14.07 -15.98
CA MET A 1 -18.30 -13.83 -14.51
C MET A 1 -17.17 -12.84 -14.21
N ALA A 2 -17.36 -11.92 -13.26
CA ALA A 2 -16.34 -10.94 -12.89
C ALA A 2 -15.48 -11.45 -11.72
N ARG A 3 -14.23 -10.96 -11.60
CA ARG A 3 -13.31 -11.21 -10.49
C ARG A 3 -12.66 -9.90 -10.05
N LEU A 4 -12.34 -9.77 -8.76
CA LEU A 4 -11.55 -8.63 -8.28
C LEU A 4 -10.14 -8.70 -8.90
N HIS A 5 -9.65 -7.57 -9.40
CA HIS A 5 -8.35 -7.48 -10.08
C HIS A 5 -7.39 -6.59 -9.30
N ASP A 6 -7.76 -5.32 -9.13
CA ASP A 6 -6.95 -4.31 -8.46
C ASP A 6 -7.74 -3.62 -7.35
N ILE A 7 -7.03 -3.26 -6.28
CA ILE A 7 -7.46 -2.24 -5.32
C ILE A 7 -6.58 -1.01 -5.59
N VAL A 8 -7.22 0.10 -5.95
CA VAL A 8 -6.51 1.35 -6.26
C VAL A 8 -6.41 2.19 -4.99
N ILE A 9 -5.19 2.62 -4.66
CA ILE A 9 -4.85 3.47 -3.52
C ILE A 9 -4.38 4.81 -4.07
N ASP A 10 -5.16 5.85 -3.87
CA ASP A 10 -4.77 7.21 -4.20
C ASP A 10 -3.71 7.70 -3.21
N CYS A 11 -2.64 8.31 -3.72
CA CYS A 11 -1.52 8.78 -2.91
C CYS A 11 -0.79 9.94 -3.60
N ALA A 12 -0.05 10.74 -2.82
CA ALA A 12 0.80 11.80 -3.36
C ALA A 12 2.18 11.26 -3.77
N ARG A 13 2.61 10.12 -3.22
CA ARG A 13 3.90 9.47 -3.52
C ARG A 13 3.72 7.97 -3.80
N PRO A 14 3.47 7.60 -5.07
CA PRO A 14 3.24 6.21 -5.46
C PRO A 14 4.37 5.24 -5.09
N ALA A 15 5.63 5.59 -5.37
CA ALA A 15 6.77 4.72 -5.09
C ALA A 15 6.94 4.45 -3.58
N ALA A 16 6.79 5.47 -2.74
CA ALA A 16 6.87 5.33 -1.29
C ALA A 16 5.71 4.48 -0.73
N THR A 17 4.48 4.74 -1.20
CA THR A 17 3.28 4.00 -0.82
C THR A 17 3.39 2.52 -1.21
N ALA A 18 3.84 2.25 -2.44
CA ALA A 18 4.02 0.89 -2.94
C ALA A 18 5.10 0.11 -2.17
N ARG A 19 6.24 0.74 -1.85
CA ARG A 19 7.28 0.13 -1.01
C ARG A 19 6.77 -0.22 0.38
N PHE A 20 5.98 0.66 0.98
CA PHE A 20 5.35 0.38 2.27
C PHE A 20 4.46 -0.85 2.18
N TRP A 21 3.53 -0.89 1.22
CA TRP A 21 2.59 -2.02 1.10
C TRP A 21 3.25 -3.34 0.74
N ALA A 22 4.29 -3.31 -0.12
CA ALA A 22 5.09 -4.49 -0.44
C ALA A 22 5.86 -5.03 0.79
N ALA A 23 6.35 -4.14 1.67
CA ALA A 23 7.02 -4.56 2.90
C ALA A 23 6.05 -4.92 4.03
N ALA A 24 4.85 -4.34 4.02
CA ALA A 24 3.83 -4.57 5.04
C ALA A 24 3.15 -5.93 4.88
N LEU A 25 2.85 -6.33 3.64
CA LEU A 25 2.09 -7.56 3.35
C LEU A 25 3.01 -8.72 2.95
N ASP A 26 2.90 -9.82 3.67
CA ASP A 26 3.62 -11.05 3.33
C ASP A 26 3.25 -11.54 1.93
N GLY A 27 4.28 -11.86 1.14
CA GLY A 27 4.10 -12.35 -0.21
C GLY A 27 3.69 -11.29 -1.22
N TYR A 28 3.80 -10.00 -0.92
CA TYR A 28 3.64 -8.93 -1.92
C TYR A 28 5.00 -8.35 -2.31
N ALA A 29 5.12 -7.90 -3.55
CA ALA A 29 6.31 -7.21 -4.05
C ALA A 29 5.92 -6.09 -5.01
N VAL A 30 6.74 -5.03 -5.08
CA VAL A 30 6.59 -4.03 -6.15
C VAL A 30 6.83 -4.73 -7.49
N ALA A 31 5.96 -4.49 -8.47
CA ALA A 31 6.11 -5.03 -9.81
C ALA A 31 7.47 -4.61 -10.40
N PRO A 32 8.17 -5.52 -11.11
CA PRO A 32 9.50 -5.22 -11.61
C PRO A 32 9.49 -4.15 -12.68
N TYR A 33 10.46 -3.23 -12.60
CA TYR A 33 10.79 -2.30 -13.69
C TYR A 33 11.73 -2.99 -14.68
N ASP A 34 11.18 -3.85 -15.53
CA ASP A 34 11.94 -4.46 -16.63
C ASP A 34 12.25 -3.46 -17.75
N ASP A 35 13.04 -3.88 -18.74
CA ASP A 35 13.45 -3.00 -19.85
C ASP A 35 12.26 -2.41 -20.62
N ALA A 36 11.15 -3.16 -20.74
CA ALA A 36 9.97 -2.72 -21.44
C ALA A 36 9.21 -1.67 -20.63
N GLU A 37 9.09 -1.85 -19.31
CA GLU A 37 8.46 -0.90 -18.42
C GLU A 37 9.27 0.39 -18.29
N LEU A 38 10.60 0.28 -18.15
CA LEU A 38 11.48 1.44 -18.16
C LEU A 38 11.41 2.20 -19.50
N ALA A 39 11.27 1.50 -20.62
CA ALA A 39 11.07 2.13 -21.93
C ALA A 39 9.70 2.83 -22.02
N ARG A 40 8.65 2.24 -21.44
CA ARG A 40 7.31 2.85 -21.33
C ARG A 40 7.35 4.15 -20.54
N LEU A 41 8.05 4.18 -19.40
CA LEU A 41 8.22 5.39 -18.58
C LEU A 41 8.96 6.49 -19.35
N ARG A 42 10.11 6.18 -19.95
CA ARG A 42 10.87 7.15 -20.75
C ARG A 42 10.07 7.73 -21.92
N ALA A 43 9.26 6.91 -22.59
CA ALA A 43 8.37 7.38 -23.67
C ALA A 43 7.32 8.40 -23.18
N ARG A 44 7.05 8.45 -21.87
CA ARG A 44 6.18 9.42 -21.21
C ARG A 44 6.94 10.59 -20.58
N GLY A 45 8.26 10.66 -20.77
CA GLY A 45 9.14 11.68 -20.20
C GLY A 45 9.50 11.45 -18.73
N ILE A 46 9.36 10.22 -18.23
CA ILE A 46 9.72 9.83 -16.87
C ILE A 46 11.06 9.09 -16.93
N GLU A 47 12.10 9.67 -16.35
CA GLU A 47 13.47 9.13 -16.38
C GLU A 47 13.80 8.28 -15.15
N ASP A 48 13.17 8.59 -14.00
CA ASP A 48 13.36 7.87 -12.73
C ASP A 48 12.07 7.12 -12.36
N PRO A 49 12.12 5.80 -12.06
CA PRO A 49 10.99 5.07 -11.51
C PRO A 49 10.38 5.68 -10.24
N GLU A 50 11.14 6.46 -9.46
CA GLU A 50 10.60 7.20 -8.31
C GLU A 50 9.55 8.25 -8.72
N ASP A 51 9.60 8.73 -9.97
CA ASP A 51 8.64 9.67 -10.55
C ASP A 51 7.49 8.97 -11.30
N ASP A 52 7.38 7.63 -11.21
CA ASP A 52 6.27 6.89 -11.80
C ASP A 52 4.94 7.29 -11.13
N PRO A 53 3.95 7.81 -11.89
CA PRO A 53 2.66 8.19 -11.34
C PRO A 53 1.81 6.97 -10.94
N THR A 54 2.21 5.75 -11.27
CA THR A 54 1.44 4.54 -10.96
C THR A 54 2.36 3.37 -10.64
N VAL A 55 2.34 2.87 -9.41
CA VAL A 55 3.19 1.75 -9.00
C VAL A 55 2.33 0.56 -8.55
N LEU A 56 2.59 -0.60 -9.12
CA LEU A 56 1.86 -1.84 -8.83
C LEU A 56 2.57 -2.64 -7.74
N VAL A 57 1.78 -3.24 -6.85
CA VAL A 57 2.23 -4.18 -5.82
C VAL A 57 1.49 -5.50 -6.04
N GLU A 58 2.24 -6.55 -6.37
CA GLU A 58 1.73 -7.82 -6.88
C GLU A 58 1.82 -8.92 -5.81
N PRO A 59 0.77 -9.76 -5.67
CA PRO A 59 0.80 -10.90 -4.77
C PRO A 59 1.51 -12.11 -5.40
N VAL A 60 2.47 -12.67 -4.67
CA VAL A 60 3.12 -13.96 -4.91
C VAL A 60 2.26 -15.06 -4.28
N GLY A 61 1.15 -15.42 -4.93
CA GLY A 61 0.30 -16.53 -4.47
C GLY A 61 -1.22 -16.30 -4.55
N GLY A 62 -1.66 -15.15 -5.07
CA GLY A 62 -3.07 -14.83 -5.27
C GLY A 62 -3.57 -13.69 -4.39
N GLY A 63 -4.70 -13.11 -4.77
CA GLY A 63 -5.22 -11.85 -4.20
C GLY A 63 -5.29 -10.75 -5.26
N PRO A 64 -5.96 -9.63 -4.96
CA PRO A 64 -5.93 -8.45 -5.83
C PRO A 64 -4.54 -7.78 -5.77
N ARG A 65 -4.13 -7.14 -6.85
CA ARG A 65 -2.96 -6.26 -6.82
C ARG A 65 -3.34 -4.96 -6.10
N LEU A 66 -2.36 -4.32 -5.46
CA LEU A 66 -2.53 -2.93 -5.04
C LEU A 66 -1.95 -2.01 -6.12
N TRP A 67 -2.72 -1.01 -6.53
CA TRP A 67 -2.32 0.00 -7.50
C TRP A 67 -2.19 1.33 -6.78
N CYS A 68 -0.97 1.77 -6.52
CA CYS A 68 -0.69 3.08 -5.95
C CYS A 68 -0.73 4.13 -7.07
N GLN A 69 -1.71 5.03 -7.02
CA GLN A 69 -1.97 6.00 -8.09
C GLN A 69 -1.70 7.43 -7.58
N LEU A 70 -0.94 8.19 -8.36
CA LEU A 70 -0.69 9.60 -8.09
C LEU A 70 -1.99 10.40 -8.17
N VAL A 71 -2.41 10.95 -7.04
CA VAL A 71 -3.44 11.97 -6.94
C VAL A 71 -2.81 13.18 -6.25
N PRO A 72 -2.50 14.26 -6.99
CA PRO A 72 -1.77 15.40 -6.46
C PRO A 72 -2.61 16.26 -5.51
N GLU A 73 -3.93 16.15 -5.57
CA GLU A 73 -4.82 16.85 -4.66
C GLU A 73 -4.68 16.31 -3.23
N PRO A 74 -4.68 17.20 -2.21
CA PRO A 74 -4.70 16.75 -0.83
C PRO A 74 -5.93 15.88 -0.53
N LYS A 75 -5.71 14.79 0.21
CA LYS A 75 -6.76 13.92 0.74
C LYS A 75 -7.85 14.74 1.46
N ARG A 76 -9.12 14.45 1.15
CA ARG A 76 -10.28 15.14 1.73
C ARG A 76 -11.06 14.23 2.67
N GLY A 77 -10.80 14.35 3.96
CA GLY A 77 -11.45 13.55 5.00
C GLY A 77 -10.96 12.10 5.00
N LYS A 78 -11.70 11.21 5.68
CA LYS A 78 -11.33 9.79 5.85
C LYS A 78 -11.49 9.01 4.53
N ASN A 79 -10.61 8.04 4.29
CA ASN A 79 -10.82 7.05 3.24
C ASN A 79 -12.17 6.33 3.43
N ARG A 80 -12.84 6.07 2.31
CA ARG A 80 -14.13 5.34 2.28
C ARG A 80 -13.95 3.84 2.15
N LEU A 81 -12.73 3.42 1.85
CA LEU A 81 -12.26 2.05 1.81
C LEU A 81 -10.93 1.98 2.55
N HIS A 82 -10.73 0.95 3.34
CA HIS A 82 -9.45 0.68 3.99
C HIS A 82 -9.18 -0.82 3.94
N LEU A 83 -7.91 -1.20 4.08
CA LEU A 83 -7.49 -2.58 4.17
C LEU A 83 -7.45 -3.00 5.64
N ASP A 84 -7.85 -4.24 5.90
CA ASP A 84 -7.79 -4.85 7.24
C ASP A 84 -6.74 -5.96 7.22
N LEU A 85 -5.75 -5.83 8.09
CA LEU A 85 -4.64 -6.75 8.26
C LEU A 85 -4.86 -7.54 9.55
N VAL A 86 -4.27 -8.73 9.63
CA VAL A 86 -4.30 -9.57 10.81
C VAL A 86 -2.89 -9.96 11.23
N SER A 87 -2.63 -10.01 12.54
CA SER A 87 -1.37 -10.51 13.10
C SER A 87 -1.61 -11.31 14.37
N ALA A 88 -0.85 -12.38 14.57
CA ALA A 88 -0.85 -13.13 15.82
C ALA A 88 -0.18 -12.36 16.98
N ASP A 89 0.64 -11.36 16.66
CA ASP A 89 1.26 -10.45 17.63
C ASP A 89 1.09 -8.99 17.15
N PRO A 90 -0.06 -8.35 17.46
CA PRO A 90 -0.34 -7.00 17.00
C PRO A 90 0.64 -5.94 17.50
N GLU A 91 1.14 -6.04 18.72
CA GLU A 91 2.01 -5.01 19.30
C GLU A 91 3.38 -5.00 18.60
N SER A 92 3.98 -6.18 18.38
CA SER A 92 5.22 -6.29 17.59
C SER A 92 5.01 -5.86 16.14
N GLU A 93 3.86 -6.21 15.56
CA GLU A 93 3.55 -5.84 14.17
C GLU A 93 3.32 -4.34 13.99
N ILE A 94 2.66 -3.67 14.95
CA ILE A 94 2.55 -2.20 14.96
C ILE A 94 3.93 -1.56 15.00
N ALA A 95 4.86 -2.07 15.82
CA ALA A 95 6.21 -1.55 15.88
C ALA A 95 6.93 -1.70 14.53
N ARG A 96 6.79 -2.86 13.87
CA ARG A 96 7.36 -3.12 12.54
C ARG A 96 6.77 -2.19 11.47
N LEU A 97 5.44 -2.08 11.40
CA LEU A 97 4.75 -1.22 10.44
C LEU A 97 5.09 0.27 10.67
N THR A 98 5.22 0.69 11.92
CA THR A 98 5.67 2.05 12.26
C THR A 98 7.10 2.30 11.78
N ALA A 99 8.00 1.32 11.92
CA ALA A 99 9.36 1.42 11.39
C ALA A 99 9.40 1.50 9.85
N LEU A 100 8.40 0.96 9.17
CA LEU A 100 8.21 1.10 7.72
C LEU A 100 7.58 2.43 7.29
N GLY A 101 7.15 3.27 8.24
CA GLY A 101 6.59 4.59 7.99
C GLY A 101 5.09 4.72 8.25
N ALA A 102 4.43 3.70 8.80
CA ALA A 102 3.04 3.84 9.26
C ALA A 102 2.94 4.75 10.49
N THR A 103 1.78 5.36 10.69
CA THR A 103 1.45 6.13 11.90
C THR A 103 0.23 5.53 12.59
N VAL A 104 0.32 5.27 13.90
CA VAL A 104 -0.85 4.85 14.70
C VAL A 104 -1.81 6.03 14.87
N ARG A 105 -3.06 5.87 14.45
CA ARG A 105 -4.10 6.90 14.53
C ARG A 105 -4.97 6.73 15.77
N THR A 106 -5.49 5.51 15.97
CA THR A 106 -6.41 5.21 17.07
C THR A 106 -6.23 3.77 17.52
N ARG A 107 -6.33 3.53 18.83
CA ARG A 107 -6.43 2.19 19.41
C ARG A 107 -7.87 1.95 19.86
N HIS A 108 -8.46 0.86 19.40
CA HIS A 108 -9.75 0.36 19.86
C HIS A 108 -9.56 -0.87 20.76
N ALA A 109 -10.65 -1.42 21.28
CA ALA A 109 -10.60 -2.59 22.16
C ALA A 109 -10.14 -3.86 21.44
N ASP A 110 -10.45 -3.97 20.14
CA ASP A 110 -10.29 -5.16 19.31
C ASP A 110 -9.34 -4.96 18.11
N HIS A 111 -8.93 -3.73 17.81
CA HIS A 111 -8.05 -3.41 16.68
C HIS A 111 -7.36 -2.06 16.81
N TRP A 112 -6.45 -1.77 15.89
CA TRP A 112 -5.77 -0.49 15.75
C TRP A 112 -6.05 0.09 14.37
N VAL A 113 -6.28 1.39 14.30
CA VAL A 113 -6.28 2.16 13.06
C VAL A 113 -4.89 2.76 12.89
N LEU A 114 -4.24 2.44 11.78
CA LEU A 114 -2.99 3.03 11.34
C LEU A 114 -3.22 3.81 10.05
N ALA A 115 -2.23 4.60 9.66
CA ALA A 115 -2.16 5.21 8.35
C ALA A 115 -0.82 4.87 7.70
N ASP A 116 -0.82 4.59 6.40
CA ASP A 116 0.39 4.42 5.61
C ASP A 116 1.15 5.77 5.45
N PRO A 117 2.33 5.79 4.80
CA PRO A 117 3.12 7.02 4.65
C PRO A 117 2.37 8.18 3.98
N ASP A 118 1.35 7.90 3.17
CA ASP A 118 0.55 8.88 2.43
C ASP A 118 -0.81 9.16 3.09
N ASP A 119 -0.92 8.84 4.39
CA ASP A 119 -2.10 9.04 5.23
C ASP A 119 -3.30 8.14 4.87
N ASN A 120 -3.13 7.07 4.10
CA ASN A 120 -4.23 6.15 3.83
C ASN A 120 -4.49 5.26 5.05
N GLU A 121 -5.71 5.30 5.58
CA GLU A 121 -6.05 4.50 6.76
C GLU A 121 -6.14 2.99 6.43
N PHE A 122 -5.67 2.17 7.36
CA PHE A 122 -5.84 0.72 7.39
C PHE A 122 -5.95 0.24 8.84
N CYS A 123 -6.48 -0.97 9.05
CA CYS A 123 -6.63 -1.53 10.39
C CYS A 123 -5.74 -2.75 10.59
N LEU A 124 -5.28 -2.96 11.82
CA LEU A 124 -4.64 -4.19 12.25
C LEU A 124 -5.48 -4.85 13.34
N PHE A 125 -5.82 -6.12 13.13
CA PHE A 125 -6.56 -6.97 14.05
C PHE A 125 -5.64 -8.08 14.59
N PRO A 126 -5.87 -8.56 15.82
CA PRO A 126 -5.37 -9.87 16.22
C PRO A 126 -5.93 -10.95 15.29
N THR A 127 -5.14 -11.96 14.94
CA THR A 127 -5.70 -13.18 14.35
C THR A 127 -6.69 -13.77 15.35
N SER A 128 -7.96 -13.93 14.95
CA SER A 128 -8.94 -14.65 15.77
C SER A 128 -8.36 -16.01 16.15
N SER A 129 -8.26 -16.26 17.47
CA SER A 129 -7.91 -17.57 18.04
C SER A 129 -8.89 -18.65 17.59
#